data_AF-D3PEV2-F1
#
_entry.id   AF-D3PEV2-F1
#
_cell.length_a   1.000
_cell.length_b   1.000
_cell.length_c   1.000
_cell.angle_alpha   90.00
_cell.angle_beta   90.00
_cell.angle_gamma   90.00
#
_symmetry.space_group_name_H-M   'P 1'
#
loop_
_entity.id
_entity.type
_entity.pdbx_description
1 polymer ?
#
loop_
_entity_poly.entity_id
_entity_poly.type
_entity_poly.pdbx_seq_one_letter_code
_entity_poly.pdbx_strand_id
1 'polypeptide(L)'
;MKFQYFVFIDKIIKSINKQFPKQCSCGFIFYDVIDFIENTTLPADQNLMICNEHVYEILDLRNCNQCHSTRSIKYLLNNQDKKILLRYIYEDIEKYQMNEDVFLQMFRDTVFNKIKETHNDKQKYYNIKILDNRI
;
A
#
# COMPACT_ATOMS: atom_id res chain seq x y z
N MET A 1 -9.43 18.21 1.83
CA MET A 1 -8.37 18.14 2.85
C MET A 1 -7.09 17.68 2.16
N LYS A 2 -5.95 18.34 2.36
CA LYS A 2 -4.67 17.96 1.74
C LYS A 2 -3.66 17.66 2.83
N PHE A 3 -3.42 16.38 3.06
CA PHE A 3 -2.43 15.89 4.02
C PHE A 3 -1.01 16.08 3.50
N GLN A 4 -0.06 16.26 4.41
CA GLN A 4 1.34 16.45 4.05
C GLN A 4 1.99 15.14 3.58
N TYR A 5 1.54 13.99 4.08
CA TYR A 5 2.09 12.69 3.68
C TYR A 5 1.91 12.34 2.20
N PHE A 6 1.03 13.04 1.46
CA PHE A 6 0.74 12.75 0.04
C PHE A 6 2.02 12.74 -0.83
N VAL A 7 3.05 13.51 -0.45
CA VAL A 7 4.33 13.57 -1.17
C VAL A 7 5.10 12.24 -1.17
N PHE A 8 4.78 11.33 -0.24
CA PHE A 8 5.44 10.02 -0.13
C PHE A 8 4.71 8.91 -0.86
N ILE A 9 3.46 9.11 -1.29
CA ILE A 9 2.61 8.05 -1.86
C ILE A 9 3.29 7.40 -3.07
N ASP A 10 3.82 8.18 -4.01
CA ASP A 10 4.48 7.61 -5.20
C ASP A 10 5.74 6.82 -4.85
N LYS A 11 6.52 7.28 -3.87
CA LYS A 11 7.71 6.56 -3.37
C LYS A 11 7.29 5.22 -2.73
N ILE A 12 6.24 5.25 -1.92
CA ILE A 12 5.68 4.07 -1.25
C ILE A 12 5.17 3.06 -2.27
N ILE A 13 4.34 3.50 -3.22
CA ILE A 13 3.81 2.63 -4.29
C ILE A 13 4.95 2.02 -5.11
N LYS A 14 5.96 2.81 -5.48
CA LYS A 14 7.14 2.31 -6.18
C LYS A 14 7.88 1.26 -5.35
N SER A 15 7.98 1.43 -4.04
CA SER A 15 8.57 0.43 -3.16
C SER A 15 7.72 -0.84 -3.00
N ILE A 16 6.40 -0.71 -2.99
CA ILE A 16 5.49 -1.85 -2.91
C ILE A 16 5.59 -2.68 -4.18
N ASN A 17 5.49 -2.05 -5.36
CA ASN A 17 5.54 -2.74 -6.64
C ASN A 17 6.84 -3.53 -6.86
N LYS A 18 7.96 -3.09 -6.27
CA LYS A 18 9.25 -3.81 -6.32
C LYS A 18 9.26 -5.15 -5.57
N GLN A 19 8.28 -5.41 -4.71
CA GLN A 19 8.17 -6.70 -4.01
C GLN A 19 7.53 -7.79 -4.85
N PHE A 20 7.03 -7.46 -6.04
CA PHE A 20 6.32 -8.36 -6.93
C PHE A 20 7.15 -8.66 -8.19
N PRO A 21 7.11 -9.89 -8.72
CA PRO A 21 6.28 -11.02 -8.27
C PRO A 21 6.73 -11.59 -6.92
N LYS A 22 5.77 -12.09 -6.15
CA LYS A 22 5.99 -12.63 -4.80
C LYS A 22 5.46 -14.05 -4.71
N GLN A 23 6.26 -14.96 -4.17
CA GLN A 23 5.85 -16.35 -4.00
C GLN A 23 5.38 -16.63 -2.56
N CYS A 24 4.25 -17.31 -2.44
CA CYS A 24 3.76 -17.89 -1.20
C CYS A 24 4.46 -19.23 -0.91
N SER A 25 4.49 -19.65 0.36
CA SER A 25 5.07 -20.94 0.78
C SER A 25 4.34 -22.14 0.20
N CYS A 26 3.07 -21.98 -0.21
CA CYS A 26 2.32 -23.01 -0.93
C CYS A 26 2.64 -23.09 -2.42
N GLY A 27 3.58 -22.26 -2.91
CA GLY A 27 3.95 -22.20 -4.32
C GLY A 27 3.15 -21.20 -5.15
N PHE A 28 2.02 -20.65 -4.65
CA PHE A 28 1.24 -19.62 -5.35
C PHE A 28 2.08 -18.37 -5.61
N ILE A 29 2.01 -17.83 -6.83
CA ILE A 29 2.73 -16.63 -7.25
C ILE A 29 1.73 -15.49 -7.38
N PHE A 30 1.98 -14.41 -6.66
CA PHE A 30 1.31 -13.12 -6.84
C PHE A 30 2.13 -12.30 -7.83
N TYR A 31 1.58 -11.98 -9.00
CA TYR A 31 2.29 -11.29 -10.07
C TYR A 31 2.47 -9.80 -9.80
N ASP A 32 1.48 -9.19 -9.15
CA ASP A 32 1.50 -7.79 -8.75
C ASP A 32 0.70 -7.56 -7.44
N VAL A 33 0.61 -6.30 -7.03
CA VAL A 33 -0.06 -5.91 -5.78
C VAL A 33 -1.57 -6.14 -5.85
N ILE A 34 -2.20 -5.95 -7.00
CA ILE A 34 -3.65 -6.12 -7.16
C ILE A 34 -3.98 -7.60 -7.07
N ASP A 35 -3.25 -8.43 -7.81
CA ASP A 35 -3.35 -9.89 -7.73
C ASP A 35 -3.13 -10.39 -6.29
N PHE A 36 -2.14 -9.83 -5.59
CA PHE A 36 -1.95 -10.10 -4.16
C PHE A 36 -3.17 -9.73 -3.32
N ILE A 37 -3.77 -8.56 -3.54
CA ILE A 37 -4.93 -8.10 -2.78
C ILE A 37 -6.16 -8.98 -3.04
N GLU A 38 -6.36 -9.43 -4.27
CA GLU A 38 -7.48 -10.29 -4.66
C GLU A 38 -7.33 -11.73 -4.14
N ASN A 39 -6.09 -12.21 -4.03
CA ASN A 39 -5.77 -13.58 -3.57
C ASN A 39 -5.38 -13.68 -2.09
N THR A 40 -5.64 -12.64 -1.30
CA THR A 40 -5.41 -12.64 0.14
C THR A 40 -6.56 -11.97 0.90
N THR A 41 -6.71 -12.30 2.19
CA THR A 41 -7.68 -11.70 3.11
C THR A 41 -6.98 -11.02 4.27
N LEU A 42 -7.60 -10.03 4.91
CA LEU A 42 -7.06 -9.44 6.14
C LEU A 42 -7.20 -10.46 7.29
N PRO A 43 -6.12 -10.78 8.04
CA PRO A 43 -6.16 -11.73 9.16
C PRO A 43 -7.02 -11.23 10.33
N ALA A 44 -7.14 -9.90 10.47
CA ALA A 44 -8.01 -9.13 11.34
C ALA A 44 -7.90 -7.65 10.89
N ASP A 45 -8.69 -6.72 11.45
CA ASP A 45 -8.47 -5.27 11.30
C ASP A 45 -7.20 -4.83 12.02
N GLN A 46 -6.02 -5.34 11.61
CA GLN A 46 -4.75 -4.92 12.16
C GLN A 46 -4.31 -3.64 11.47
N ASN A 47 -4.30 -2.58 12.27
CA ASN A 47 -3.89 -1.24 11.88
C ASN A 47 -2.39 -1.21 11.64
N LEU A 48 -1.97 -0.33 10.73
CA LEU A 48 -0.61 0.20 10.75
C LEU A 48 -0.36 0.73 12.16
N MET A 49 0.77 0.37 12.78
CA MET A 49 1.12 0.82 14.11
C MET A 49 2.36 1.71 14.01
N ILE A 50 2.48 2.72 14.88
CA ILE A 50 3.72 3.45 15.13
C ILE A 50 4.26 2.97 16.48
N CYS A 51 5.54 2.60 16.57
CA CYS A 51 6.19 2.37 17.86
C CYS A 51 7.53 3.11 17.92
N ASN A 52 7.79 3.76 19.05
CA ASN A 52 9.09 4.38 19.38
C ASN A 52 9.62 5.28 18.25
N GLU A 53 8.78 6.16 17.70
CA GLU A 53 9.17 7.08 16.61
C GLU A 53 9.63 6.39 15.32
N HIS A 54 9.22 5.14 15.12
CA HIS A 54 9.41 4.41 13.88
C HIS A 54 8.05 4.02 13.32
N VAL A 55 7.75 4.50 12.10
CA VAL A 55 6.66 3.92 11.32
C VAL A 55 7.12 2.53 10.89
N TYR A 56 6.39 1.48 11.28
CA TYR A 56 6.71 0.15 10.78
C TYR A 56 6.59 0.16 9.27
N GLU A 57 7.59 -0.45 8.61
CA GLU A 57 7.59 -0.64 7.16
C GLU A 57 6.50 -1.60 6.70
N ILE A 58 5.72 -2.19 7.60
CA ILE A 58 4.59 -3.04 7.27
C ILE A 58 3.37 -2.13 7.07
N LEU A 59 2.89 -2.06 5.83
CA LEU A 59 1.67 -1.33 5.45
C LEU A 59 0.41 -2.15 5.75
N ASP A 60 0.48 -3.46 5.51
CA ASP A 60 -0.65 -4.36 5.66
C ASP A 60 -0.19 -5.81 5.88
N LEU A 61 -0.98 -6.59 6.60
CA LEU A 61 -0.79 -8.03 6.78
C LEU A 61 -1.98 -8.74 6.17
N ARG A 62 -1.74 -9.75 5.32
CA ARG A 62 -2.79 -10.47 4.61
C ARG A 62 -2.51 -11.97 4.59
N ASN A 63 -3.54 -12.80 4.75
CA ASN A 63 -3.45 -14.24 4.68
C ASN A 63 -3.69 -14.72 3.25
N CYS A 64 -2.81 -15.59 2.74
CA CYS A 64 -3.03 -16.24 1.45
C CYS A 64 -4.32 -17.07 1.46
N ASN A 65 -5.18 -16.91 0.46
CA ASN A 65 -6.44 -17.63 0.38
C ASN A 65 -6.26 -19.14 0.16
N GLN A 66 -5.09 -19.58 -0.32
CA GLN A 66 -4.82 -21.00 -0.60
C GLN A 66 -4.28 -21.78 0.60
N CYS A 67 -3.40 -21.17 1.41
CA CYS A 67 -2.71 -21.88 2.49
C CYS A 67 -2.73 -21.15 3.83
N HIS A 68 -3.45 -20.03 3.92
CA HIS A 68 -3.63 -19.20 5.10
C HIS A 68 -2.35 -18.64 5.74
N SER A 69 -1.19 -18.79 5.10
CA SER A 69 0.06 -18.19 5.57
C SER A 69 -0.03 -16.66 5.50
N THR A 70 0.37 -15.98 6.56
CA THR A 70 0.40 -14.51 6.61
C THR A 70 1.54 -13.95 5.77
N ARG A 71 1.25 -12.90 5.01
CA ARG A 71 2.15 -12.17 4.12
C ARG A 71 1.99 -10.68 4.38
N SER A 72 3.11 -9.99 4.54
CA SER A 72 3.11 -8.54 4.70
C SER A 72 3.24 -7.83 3.36
N ILE A 73 2.50 -6.75 3.16
CA ILE A 73 2.86 -5.68 2.21
C ILE A 73 3.75 -4.71 2.98
N LYS A 74 4.99 -4.53 2.50
CA LYS A 74 5.92 -3.59 3.11
C LYS A 74 6.10 -2.35 2.26
N TYR A 75 6.70 -1.30 2.81
CA TYR A 75 7.27 -0.20 2.04
C TYR A 75 8.63 0.16 2.63
N LEU A 76 9.58 0.48 1.75
CA LEU A 76 10.95 0.78 2.11
C LEU A 76 11.22 2.25 1.78
N LEU A 77 11.37 3.04 2.83
CA LEU A 77 11.84 4.43 2.75
C LEU A 77 13.22 4.51 3.42
N ASN A 78 14.07 5.41 2.94
CA ASN A 78 15.32 5.69 3.64
C ASN A 78 15.02 6.38 5.00
N ASN A 79 16.01 6.40 5.89
CA ASN A 79 15.81 6.93 7.25
C ASN A 79 15.38 8.40 7.28
N GLN A 80 15.81 9.21 6.31
CA GLN A 80 15.42 10.62 6.22
C GLN A 80 13.95 10.74 5.81
N ASP A 81 13.53 10.03 4.76
CA ASP A 81 12.15 9.99 4.29
C ASP A 81 11.20 9.45 5.39
N LYS A 82 11.62 8.45 6.17
CA LYS A 82 10.86 7.93 7.32
C LYS A 82 10.64 8.99 8.39
N LYS A 83 11.68 9.73 8.78
CA LYS A 83 11.57 10.81 9.78
C LYS A 83 10.64 11.91 9.32
N ILE A 84 10.74 12.31 8.04
CA ILE A 84 9.88 13.35 7.48
C ILE A 84 8.42 12.85 7.40
N LEU A 85 8.20 11.61 6.95
CA LEU A 85 6.86 11.00 6.92
C LEU A 85 6.25 10.98 8.31
N LEU A 86 6.97 10.50 9.32
CA LEU A 86 6.49 10.46 10.71
C LEU A 86 6.12 11.85 11.22
N ARG A 87 6.97 12.85 10.97
CA ARG A 87 6.68 14.23 11.34
C ARG A 87 5.40 14.72 10.70
N TYR A 88 5.20 14.48 9.40
CA TYR A 88 3.98 14.88 8.70
C TYR A 88 2.74 14.15 9.21
N ILE A 89 2.85 12.87 9.56
CA ILE A 89 1.76 12.12 10.19
C ILE A 89 1.34 12.81 11.50
N TYR A 90 2.28 13.12 12.40
CA TYR A 90 1.96 13.78 13.66
C TYR A 90 1.42 15.21 13.48
N GLU A 91 2.02 16.00 12.59
CA GLU A 91 1.54 17.35 12.28
C GLU A 91 0.10 17.31 11.73
N ASP A 92 -0.24 16.35 10.86
CA ASP A 92 -1.59 16.21 10.32
C ASP A 92 -2.57 15.70 11.39
N ILE A 93 -2.17 14.73 12.23
CA ILE A 93 -2.99 14.23 13.35
C ILE A 93 -3.35 15.38 14.30
N GLU A 94 -2.38 16.19 14.69
CA GLU A 94 -2.58 17.34 15.59
C GLU A 94 -3.46 18.40 14.93
N LYS A 95 -3.11 18.81 13.70
CA LYS A 95 -3.82 19.85 12.95
C LYS A 95 -5.29 19.52 12.73
N TYR A 96 -5.61 18.26 12.48
CA TYR A 96 -6.97 17.81 12.21
C TYR A 96 -7.65 17.17 13.43
N GLN A 97 -7.01 17.17 14.60
CA GLN A 97 -7.52 16.58 15.85
C GLN A 97 -8.03 15.14 15.65
N MET A 98 -7.27 14.35 14.92
CA MET A 98 -7.66 12.98 14.54
C MET A 98 -7.11 11.96 15.51
N ASN A 99 -7.79 10.82 15.65
CA ASN A 99 -7.21 9.66 16.32
C ASN A 99 -6.11 9.04 15.44
N GLU A 100 -4.98 8.65 16.04
CA GLU A 100 -3.83 8.09 15.32
C GLU A 100 -4.21 6.85 14.49
N ASP A 101 -4.94 5.90 15.07
CA ASP A 101 -5.35 4.68 14.36
C ASP A 101 -6.22 4.99 13.13
N VAL A 102 -7.16 5.93 13.29
CA VAL A 102 -8.03 6.39 12.19
C VAL A 102 -7.18 7.01 11.08
N PHE A 103 -6.22 7.84 11.43
CA PHE A 103 -5.33 8.47 10.47
C PHE A 103 -4.48 7.43 9.72
N LEU A 104 -3.94 6.45 10.45
CA LEU A 104 -3.11 5.40 9.89
C LEU A 104 -3.90 4.47 8.95
N GLN A 105 -5.16 4.18 9.26
CA GLN A 105 -6.08 3.50 8.35
C GLN A 105 -6.32 4.33 7.07
N MET A 106 -6.61 5.63 7.22
CA MET A 106 -6.81 6.52 6.07
C MET A 106 -5.56 6.61 5.19
N PHE A 107 -4.37 6.67 5.79
CA PHE A 107 -3.11 6.65 5.08
C PHE A 107 -2.93 5.37 4.27
N ARG A 108 -3.13 4.20 4.90
CA ARG A 108 -3.07 2.88 4.25
C ARG A 108 -4.04 2.81 3.07
N ASP A 109 -5.29 3.19 3.29
CA ASP A 109 -6.35 3.11 2.29
C ASP A 109 -6.09 4.09 1.13
N THR A 110 -5.50 5.26 1.41
CA THR A 110 -5.04 6.20 0.39
C THR A 110 -4.00 5.57 -0.53
N VAL A 111 -3.00 4.88 0.03
CA VAL A 111 -1.99 4.17 -0.75
C VAL A 111 -2.63 3.13 -1.65
N PHE A 112 -3.50 2.27 -1.10
CA PHE A 112 -4.15 1.21 -1.88
C PHE A 112 -5.13 1.71 -2.93
N ASN A 113 -5.90 2.76 -2.63
CA ASN A 113 -6.77 3.40 -3.62
C ASN A 113 -5.94 3.96 -4.77
N LYS A 114 -4.79 4.56 -4.49
CA LYS A 114 -3.93 5.09 -5.55
C LYS A 114 -3.31 3.97 -6.41
N ILE A 115 -2.96 2.84 -5.81
CA ILE A 115 -2.52 1.64 -6.56
C ILE A 115 -3.65 1.18 -7.51
N LYS A 116 -4.88 1.04 -7.01
CA LYS A 116 -6.04 0.64 -7.82
C LYS A 116 -6.32 1.61 -8.99
N GLU A 117 -6.28 2.92 -8.74
CA GLU A 117 -6.41 3.94 -9.79
C GLU A 117 -5.37 3.74 -10.89
N THR A 118 -4.08 3.65 -10.52
CA THR A 118 -3.00 3.48 -11.49
C THR A 118 -3.07 2.17 -12.27
N HIS A 119 -3.66 1.13 -11.68
CA HIS A 119 -3.89 -0.14 -12.36
C HIS A 119 -5.03 -0.06 -13.37
N ASN A 120 -6.16 0.55 -12.98
CA ASN A 120 -7.31 0.75 -13.85
C ASN A 120 -6.98 1.64 -15.05
N ASP A 121 -6.16 2.69 -14.85
CA ASP A 121 -5.69 3.55 -15.95
C ASP A 121 -4.83 2.77 -16.95
N LYS A 122 -3.97 1.86 -16.47
CA LYS A 122 -3.20 0.97 -17.33
C LYS A 122 -4.10 0.01 -18.10
N GLN A 123 -5.06 -0.64 -17.45
CA GLN A 123 -6.01 -1.53 -18.14
C GLN A 123 -6.83 -0.78 -19.19
N LYS A 124 -7.33 0.42 -18.88
CA LYS A 124 -8.06 1.26 -19.82
C LYS A 124 -7.19 1.64 -21.02
N TYR A 125 -5.94 2.02 -20.81
CA TYR A 125 -4.99 2.34 -21.87
C TYR A 125 -4.66 1.12 -22.76
N TYR A 126 -4.46 -0.06 -22.16
CA TYR A 126 -4.28 -1.31 -22.93
C TYR A 126 -5.51 -1.65 -23.78
N ASN A 127 -6.71 -1.50 -23.21
CA ASN A 127 -7.96 -1.78 -23.93
C ASN A 127 -8.16 -0.81 -25.11
N ILE A 128 -7.82 0.48 -24.95
CA ILE A 128 -7.86 1.46 -26.05
C ILE A 128 -6.85 1.08 -27.15
N LYS A 129 -5.61 0.74 -26.79
CA LYS A 129 -4.59 0.32 -27.77
C LYS A 129 -4.94 -0.95 -28.55
N ILE A 130 -5.65 -1.89 -27.92
CA ILE A 130 -6.13 -3.09 -28.60
C ILE A 130 -7.25 -2.74 -29.60
N LEU A 131 -8.09 -1.75 -29.28
CA LEU A 131 -9.13 -1.26 -30.18
C LEU A 131 -8.54 -0.47 -31.37
N ASP A 132 -7.52 0.35 -31.13
CA ASP A 132 -6.85 1.13 -32.19
C ASP A 132 -6.03 0.25 -33.16
N ASN A 133 -5.49 -0.88 -32.70
CA ASN A 133 -4.76 -1.84 -33.54
C ASN A 133 -5.66 -2.85 -34.27
N ARG A 134 -7.00 -2.68 -34.21
CA ARG A 134 -7.99 -3.52 -34.89
C ARG A 134 -8.73 -2.77 -36.01
N ILE A 135 -8.26 -1.59 -36.41
CA ILE A 135 -8.77 -0.78 -37.53
C ILE A 135 -7.76 -0.78 -38.67
#